data_AF-A0A8S9YGP5-F1
#
_entry.id   AF-A0A8S9YGP5-F1
#
_cell.length_a   1.000
_cell.length_b   1.000
_cell.length_c   1.000
_cell.angle_alpha   90.00
_cell.angle_beta   90.00
_cell.angle_gamma   90.00
#
_symmetry.space_group_name_H-M   'P 1'
#
loop_
_entity.id
_entity.type
_entity.pdbx_description
1 polymer ?
#
loop_
_entity_poly.entity_id
_entity_poly.type
_entity_poly.pdbx_seq_one_letter_code
_entity_poly.pdbx_strand_id
1 'polypeptide(L)'
;MKTMFRSFFCAMVSAKVLHMLNPYGSDTMIMFSVDYKAQWDVVELFPLALLGGIFGTIFNRAYLYICHLRKSTWLGHHPVREVFVVATVTALVSSPHAYLRMNTSALIKLLVSPCSPVDDKSIW
;
A
#
# COMPACT_ATOMS: atom_id res chain seq x y z
N MET A 1 17.27 17.08 -19.98
CA MET A 1 17.39 15.69 -20.51
C MET A 1 18.47 14.85 -19.82
N LYS A 2 19.63 15.41 -19.44
CA LYS A 2 20.71 14.67 -18.77
C LYS A 2 20.29 14.01 -17.44
N THR A 3 19.33 14.59 -16.72
CA THR A 3 18.83 14.08 -15.42
C THR A 3 17.87 12.90 -15.58
N MET A 4 16.91 12.95 -16.51
CA MET A 4 15.96 11.85 -16.74
C MET A 4 16.66 10.55 -17.17
N PHE A 5 17.67 10.67 -18.05
CA PHE A 5 18.44 9.51 -18.49
C PHE A 5 19.15 8.84 -17.30
N ARG A 6 19.85 9.59 -16.45
CA ARG A 6 20.54 9.01 -15.27
C ARG A 6 19.58 8.26 -14.33
N SER A 7 18.37 8.77 -14.11
CA SER A 7 17.36 8.07 -13.30
C SER A 7 16.84 6.80 -13.98
N PHE A 8 16.68 6.82 -15.31
CA PHE A 8 16.28 5.64 -16.07
C PHE A 8 17.32 4.51 -15.98
N PHE A 9 18.61 4.82 -16.16
CA PHE A 9 19.68 3.81 -16.02
C PHE A 9 19.76 3.27 -14.60
N CYS A 10 19.65 4.14 -13.60
CA CYS A 10 19.64 3.72 -12.20
C CYS A 10 18.47 2.75 -11.92
N ALA A 11 17.26 3.07 -12.38
CA ALA A 11 16.10 2.20 -12.22
C ALA A 11 16.27 0.85 -12.94
N MET A 12 16.79 0.86 -14.16
CA MET A 12 17.03 -0.37 -14.94
C MET A 12 18.06 -1.28 -14.25
N VAL A 13 19.16 -0.71 -13.75
CA VAL A 13 20.19 -1.47 -13.02
C VAL A 13 19.62 -2.03 -11.71
N SER A 14 18.89 -1.23 -10.94
CA SER A 14 18.23 -1.67 -9.70
C SER A 14 17.28 -2.86 -9.94
N ALA A 15 16.45 -2.79 -10.99
CA ALA A 15 15.54 -3.87 -11.35
C ALA A 15 16.28 -5.18 -11.72
N LYS A 16 17.39 -5.07 -12.46
CA LYS A 16 18.21 -6.24 -12.81
C LYS A 16 18.92 -6.84 -11.60
N VAL A 17 19.46 -6.02 -10.71
CA VAL A 17 20.08 -6.48 -9.46
C VAL A 17 19.05 -7.21 -8.60
N LEU A 18 17.83 -6.66 -8.46
CA LEU A 18 16.76 -7.30 -7.70
C LEU A 18 16.38 -8.68 -8.27
N HIS A 19 16.32 -8.79 -9.60
CA HIS A 19 16.06 -10.05 -10.28
C HIS A 19 17.20 -11.07 -10.08
N MET A 20 18.46 -10.62 -10.04
CA MET A 20 19.61 -11.50 -9.76
C MET A 20 19.63 -12.01 -8.32
N LEU A 21 19.24 -11.16 -7.35
CA LEU A 21 19.20 -11.55 -5.94
C LEU A 21 18.05 -12.50 -5.60
N ASN A 22 17.01 -12.55 -6.44
CA ASN A 22 15.79 -13.36 -6.27
C ASN A 22 15.32 -13.46 -4.80
N PRO A 23 14.97 -12.34 -4.14
CA PRO A 23 14.64 -12.34 -2.71
C PRO A 23 13.38 -13.15 -2.36
N TYR A 24 12.57 -13.53 -3.34
CA TYR A 24 11.32 -14.26 -3.16
C TYR A 24 11.39 -15.73 -3.59
N GLY A 25 12.50 -16.17 -4.20
CA GLY A 25 12.66 -17.55 -4.68
C GLY A 25 11.69 -17.95 -5.79
N SER A 26 11.02 -16.99 -6.44
CA SER A 26 10.04 -17.22 -7.51
C SER A 26 10.57 -16.71 -8.85
N ASP A 27 10.07 -17.24 -9.97
CA ASP A 27 10.38 -16.75 -11.32
C ASP A 27 9.74 -15.39 -11.64
N THR A 28 9.06 -14.78 -10.66
CA THR A 28 8.35 -13.51 -10.78
C THR A 28 9.11 -12.39 -10.05
N MET A 29 9.40 -11.30 -10.77
CA MET A 29 10.17 -10.16 -10.25
C MET A 29 9.42 -9.36 -9.16
N ILE A 30 8.11 -9.57 -9.01
CA ILE A 30 7.23 -8.82 -8.09
C ILE A 30 6.54 -9.77 -7.09
N MET A 31 6.46 -9.34 -5.83
CA MET A 31 5.86 -10.13 -4.73
C MET A 31 4.35 -10.38 -4.89
N PHE A 32 3.69 -9.61 -5.76
CA PHE A 32 2.23 -9.60 -5.97
C PHE A 32 1.82 -10.08 -7.37
N SER A 33 2.61 -10.97 -7.99
CA SER A 33 2.23 -11.53 -9.29
C SER A 33 0.97 -12.39 -9.15
N VAL A 34 -0.08 -12.03 -9.87
CA VAL A 34 -1.33 -12.80 -9.95
C VAL A 34 -1.66 -13.00 -11.43
N ASP A 35 -1.85 -14.26 -11.82
CA ASP A 35 -2.22 -14.64 -13.18
C ASP A 35 -3.71 -14.38 -13.43
N TYR A 36 -4.05 -13.13 -13.72
CA TYR A 36 -5.39 -12.74 -14.12
C TYR A 36 -5.66 -13.14 -15.57
N LYS A 37 -6.60 -14.07 -15.77
CA LYS A 37 -7.12 -14.43 -17.11
C LYS A 37 -8.37 -13.63 -17.51
N ALA A 38 -8.76 -12.63 -16.72
CA ALA A 38 -9.93 -11.80 -16.97
C ALA A 38 -9.59 -10.63 -17.92
N GLN A 39 -10.38 -10.47 -18.97
CA GLN A 39 -10.27 -9.34 -19.90
C GLN A 39 -11.10 -8.18 -19.36
N TRP A 40 -10.50 -7.01 -19.18
CA TRP A 40 -11.18 -5.81 -18.69
C TRP A 40 -12.14 -5.24 -19.73
N ASP A 41 -13.37 -4.94 -19.32
CA ASP A 41 -14.29 -4.15 -20.11
C ASP A 41 -14.18 -2.66 -19.72
N VAL A 42 -14.27 -1.77 -20.72
CA VAL A 42 -14.14 -0.31 -20.53
C VAL A 42 -15.24 0.25 -19.63
N VAL A 43 -16.38 -0.46 -19.54
CA VAL A 43 -17.51 -0.13 -18.67
C VAL A 43 -17.16 -0.25 -17.18
N GLU A 44 -16.26 -1.16 -16.80
CA GLU A 44 -15.81 -1.33 -15.41
C GLU A 44 -14.68 -0.36 -15.04
N LEU A 45 -13.85 0.01 -16.01
CA LEU A 45 -12.73 0.93 -15.77
C LEU A 45 -13.20 2.34 -15.38
N PHE A 46 -14.27 2.82 -16.00
CA PHE A 46 -14.81 4.15 -15.75
C PHE A 46 -15.27 4.39 -14.29
N PRO A 47 -16.14 3.54 -13.68
CA PRO A 47 -16.55 3.72 -12.29
C PRO A 47 -15.38 3.53 -11.32
N LEU A 48 -14.45 2.60 -11.59
CA LEU A 48 -13.27 2.41 -10.75
C LEU A 48 -12.35 3.64 -10.77
N ALA A 49 -12.12 4.24 -11.95
CA ALA A 49 -11.34 5.46 -12.08
C ALA A 49 -12.01 6.66 -11.38
N LEU A 50 -13.34 6.79 -11.51
CA LEU A 50 -14.09 7.86 -10.86
C LEU A 50 -14.06 7.74 -9.32
N LEU A 51 -14.36 6.54 -8.80
CA LEU A 51 -14.30 6.28 -7.36
C LEU A 51 -12.89 6.47 -6.83
N GLY A 52 -11.88 5.91 -7.50
CA GLY A 52 -10.48 6.10 -7.14
C GLY A 52 -10.05 7.56 -7.12
N GLY A 53 -10.51 8.36 -8.09
CA GLY A 53 -10.27 9.80 -8.14
C GLY A 53 -10.95 10.57 -7.00
N ILE A 54 -12.22 10.27 -6.71
CA ILE A 54 -12.95 10.92 -5.61
C ILE A 54 -12.30 10.57 -4.25
N PHE A 55 -12.04 9.29 -3.99
CA PHE A 55 -11.36 8.87 -2.76
C PHE A 55 -9.95 9.47 -2.66
N GLY A 56 -9.18 9.49 -3.75
CA GLY A 56 -7.84 10.06 -3.78
C GLY A 56 -7.81 11.57 -3.52
N THR A 57 -8.74 12.32 -4.09
CA THR A 57 -8.83 13.78 -3.86
C THR A 57 -9.25 14.10 -2.42
N ILE A 58 -10.23 13.37 -1.86
CA ILE A 58 -10.64 13.51 -0.46
C ILE A 58 -9.46 13.18 0.47
N PHE A 59 -8.77 12.07 0.22
CA PHE A 59 -7.63 11.63 1.02
C PHE A 59 -6.49 12.67 1.00
N ASN A 60 -6.13 13.17 -0.18
CA ASN A 60 -5.07 14.18 -0.30
C ASN A 60 -5.45 15.50 0.40
N ARG A 61 -6.72 15.93 0.29
CA ARG A 61 -7.19 17.14 0.98
C ARG A 61 -7.19 16.98 2.50
N ALA A 62 -7.59 15.82 3.01
CA ALA A 62 -7.51 15.49 4.43
C ALA A 62 -6.06 15.47 4.93
N TYR A 63 -5.15 14.87 4.18
CA TYR A 63 -3.71 14.87 4.50
C TYR A 63 -3.14 16.29 4.59
N LEU A 64 -3.43 17.14 3.59
CA LEU A 64 -2.98 18.54 3.59
C LEU A 64 -3.59 19.33 4.76
N TYR A 65 -4.86 19.07 5.10
CA TYR A 65 -5.51 19.69 6.25
C TYR A 65 -4.81 19.32 7.57
N ILE A 66 -4.47 18.04 7.77
CA ILE A 66 -3.70 17.58 8.94
C ILE A 66 -2.31 18.24 8.97
N CYS A 67 -1.62 18.32 7.84
CA CYS A 67 -0.33 19.01 7.74
C CYS A 67 -0.44 20.50 8.13
N HIS A 68 -1.52 21.16 7.73
CA HIS A 68 -1.78 22.55 8.11
C HIS A 68 -2.09 22.69 9.60
N LEU A 69 -2.93 21.81 10.15
CA LEU A 69 -3.21 21.76 11.59
C LEU A 69 -1.92 21.54 12.40
N ARG A 70 -1.06 20.60 12.01
CA ARG A 70 0.22 20.36 12.71
C ARG A 70 1.15 21.58 12.72
N LYS A 71 1.06 22.46 11.71
CA LYS A 71 1.85 23.70 11.64
C LYS A 71 1.21 24.87 12.42
N SER A 72 -0.11 24.93 12.48
CA SER A 72 -0.86 26.04 13.10
C SER A 72 -1.13 25.82 14.60
N THR A 73 -1.27 24.56 15.02
CA THR A 73 -1.69 24.19 16.38
C THR A 73 -0.51 23.74 17.25
N TRP A 74 -0.71 23.73 18.57
CA TRP A 74 0.25 23.27 19.58
C TRP A 74 0.70 21.79 19.42
N LEU A 75 0.04 21.01 18.56
CA LEU A 75 0.44 19.64 18.21
C LEU A 75 1.89 19.56 17.68
N GLY A 76 2.38 20.62 17.01
CA GLY A 76 3.77 20.68 16.54
C GLY A 76 4.81 20.82 17.66
N HIS A 77 4.42 21.24 18.87
CA HIS A 77 5.37 21.52 19.95
C HIS A 77 5.84 20.24 20.66
N HIS A 78 5.04 19.18 20.68
CA HIS A 78 5.32 17.92 21.39
C HIS A 78 5.09 16.67 20.51
N PRO A 79 5.92 16.45 19.47
CA PRO A 79 5.73 15.38 18.49
C PRO A 79 5.79 13.97 19.12
N VAL A 80 6.59 13.78 20.17
CA VAL A 80 6.75 12.47 20.83
C VAL A 80 5.45 12.01 21.51
N ARG A 81 4.75 12.91 22.21
CA ARG A 81 3.49 12.59 22.90
C ARG A 81 2.37 12.28 21.90
N GLU A 82 2.31 13.01 20.79
CA GLU A 82 1.36 12.75 19.71
C GLU A 82 1.53 11.34 19.16
N VAL A 83 2.76 10.98 18.76
CA VAL A 83 3.06 9.65 18.21
C VAL A 83 2.78 8.55 19.24
N PHE A 84 3.11 8.77 20.52
CA PHE A 84 2.82 7.80 21.57
C PHE A 84 1.31 7.54 21.74
N VAL A 85 0.48 8.59 21.74
CA VAL A 85 -0.98 8.46 21.83
C VAL A 85 -1.53 7.76 20.59
N VAL A 86 -1.11 8.16 19.39
CA VAL A 86 -1.56 7.55 18.13
C VAL A 86 -1.16 6.07 18.07
N ALA A 87 0.06 5.73 18.47
CA ALA A 87 0.55 4.36 18.50
C ALA A 87 -0.24 3.51 19.51
N THR A 88 -0.53 4.05 20.70
CA THR A 88 -1.31 3.35 21.73
C THR A 88 -2.73 3.07 21.24
N VAL A 89 -3.40 4.07 20.64
CA VAL A 89 -4.74 3.90 20.07
C VAL A 89 -4.70 2.88 18.92
N THR A 90 -3.71 3.00 18.01
CA THR A 90 -3.53 2.05 16.90
C THR A 90 -3.31 0.62 17.40
N ALA A 91 -2.52 0.43 18.46
CA ALA A 91 -2.28 -0.89 19.04
C ALA A 91 -3.55 -1.49 19.67
N LEU A 92 -4.32 -0.68 20.39
CA LEU A 92 -5.60 -1.11 20.99
C LEU A 92 -6.61 -1.53 19.91
N VAL A 93 -6.66 -0.80 18.79
CA VAL A 93 -7.56 -1.12 17.67
C VAL A 93 -7.05 -2.32 16.84
N SER A 94 -5.74 -2.46 16.68
CA SER A 94 -5.14 -3.53 15.87
C SER A 94 -5.12 -4.88 16.61
N SER A 95 -5.03 -4.88 17.94
CA SER A 95 -4.97 -6.11 18.75
C SER A 95 -6.16 -7.07 18.55
N PRO A 96 -7.43 -6.62 18.47
CA PRO A 96 -8.57 -7.52 18.24
C PRO A 96 -8.74 -7.94 16.78
N HIS A 97 -8.08 -7.29 15.81
CA HIS A 97 -8.36 -7.52 14.39
C HIS A 97 -7.22 -8.28 13.70
N ALA A 98 -7.46 -9.56 13.39
CA ALA A 98 -6.46 -10.46 12.81
C ALA A 98 -5.81 -9.92 11.52
N TYR A 99 -6.60 -9.24 10.66
CA TYR A 99 -6.08 -8.67 9.41
C TYR A 99 -5.18 -7.44 9.63
N LEU A 100 -5.42 -6.63 10.67
CA LEU A 100 -4.62 -5.44 10.99
C LEU A 100 -3.30 -5.83 11.66
N ARG A 101 -3.26 -7.00 12.30
CA ARG A 101 -2.03 -7.57 12.87
C ARG A 101 -1.10 -8.16 11.80
N MET A 102 -1.63 -8.50 10.63
CA MET A 102 -0.85 -9.13 9.57
C MET A 102 0.12 -8.14 8.91
N ASN A 103 1.28 -8.63 8.48
CA ASN A 103 2.23 -7.82 7.72
C ASN A 103 1.55 -7.23 6.49
N THR A 104 1.71 -5.92 6.27
CA THR A 104 1.06 -5.19 5.16
C THR A 104 1.32 -5.85 3.80
N SER A 105 2.55 -6.32 3.60
CA SER A 105 2.97 -7.07 2.41
C SER A 105 2.17 -8.37 2.21
N ALA A 106 1.89 -9.12 3.28
CA ALA A 106 1.08 -10.32 3.19
C ALA A 106 -0.41 -9.99 2.99
N LEU A 107 -0.90 -8.91 3.63
CA LEU A 107 -2.29 -8.46 3.51
C LEU A 107 -2.65 -8.03 2.09
N ILE A 108 -1.78 -7.24 1.46
CA ILE A 108 -1.99 -6.83 0.06
C ILE A 108 -1.98 -8.06 -0.86
N LYS A 109 -1.10 -9.04 -0.59
CA LYS A 109 -1.06 -10.28 -1.36
C LYS A 109 -2.37 -11.06 -1.24
N LEU A 110 -2.94 -11.17 -0.04
CA LEU A 110 -4.25 -11.79 0.18
C LEU A 110 -5.35 -11.04 -0.59
N LEU A 111 -5.36 -9.70 -0.53
CA LEU A 111 -6.39 -8.85 -1.13
C LEU A 111 -6.40 -8.91 -2.66
N VAL A 112 -5.23 -9.08 -3.28
CA VAL A 112 -5.05 -9.14 -4.74
C VAL A 112 -5.11 -10.60 -5.23
N SER A 113 -4.98 -11.59 -4.36
CA SER A 113 -5.09 -13.00 -4.78
C SER A 113 -6.53 -13.37 -5.10
N PRO A 114 -6.78 -14.21 -6.12
CA PRO A 114 -8.12 -14.71 -6.38
C PRO A 114 -8.59 -15.58 -5.20
N CYS A 115 -9.86 -15.49 -4.84
CA CYS A 115 -10.43 -16.37 -3.83
C CYS A 115 -10.41 -17.83 -4.31
N SER A 116 -9.68 -18.69 -3.60
CA SER A 116 -9.73 -20.15 -3.79
C SER A 116 -10.63 -20.76 -2.70
N PRO A 117 -11.53 -21.72 -3.03
CA PRO A 117 -12.51 -22.27 -2.08
C PRO A 117 -11.91 -23.09 -0.91
N VAL A 118 -10.59 -23.07 -0.70
CA VAL A 118 -9.86 -23.84 0.31
C VAL A 118 -9.49 -23.00 1.55
N ASP A 119 -9.48 -21.67 1.46
CA ASP A 119 -8.88 -20.79 2.48
C ASP A 119 -9.81 -20.36 3.63
N ASP A 120 -11.09 -20.78 3.60
CA ASP A 120 -12.10 -20.38 4.60
C ASP A 120 -12.00 -21.16 5.93
N LYS A 121 -11.10 -22.15 6.03
CA LYS A 121 -10.99 -23.04 7.21
C LYS A 121 -9.79 -22.77 8.14
N SER A 122 -8.89 -21.84 7.82
CA SER A 122 -7.69 -21.59 8.63
C SER A 122 -7.71 -20.28 9.42
N ILE A 123 -8.80 -19.51 9.36
CA ILE A 123 -8.95 -18.21 10.03
C ILE A 123 -10.01 -18.27 11.16
N TRP A 124 -10.48 -19.47 11.51
CA TRP A 124 -11.23 -19.78 12.72
C TRP A 124 -10.49 -20.84 13.55
#